data_AF-A0A0M3HQA0-F1
#
_entry.id   AF-A0A0M3HQA0-F1
#
_cell.length_a   1.000
_cell.length_b   1.000
_cell.length_c   1.000
_cell.angle_alpha   90.00
_cell.angle_beta   90.00
_cell.angle_gamma   90.00
#
_symmetry.space_group_name_H-M   'P 1'
#
loop_
_entity.id
_entity.type
_entity.pdbx_description
1 polymer ?
#
loop_
_entity_poly.entity_id
_entity_poly.type
_entity_poly.pdbx_seq_one_letter_code
_entity_poly.pdbx_strand_id
1 'polypeptide(L)'
;MISVGVAAYKPPGTEFIWFTTTLMLIIGLVTIVLFVLQIEQLVIPNRCCSWPVFETLYSILASILYFVSVWLCVNGAENNDDSTPFIVAAFFCFANFIVFGFNSVLFLRIFLTERRRADGAGSIPTSGTPNYGSP
;
A
#
# COMPACT_ATOMS: atom_id res chain seq x y z
N MET A 1 13.83 30.93 2.79
CA MET A 1 14.61 29.79 3.33
C MET A 1 13.62 28.79 3.87
N ILE A 2 13.42 27.66 3.19
CA ILE A 2 12.56 26.58 3.68
C ILE A 2 13.41 25.75 4.63
N SER A 3 13.36 26.10 5.92
CA SER A 3 14.01 25.31 6.97
C SER A 3 13.03 24.22 7.39
N VAL A 4 13.27 22.99 6.91
CA VAL A 4 12.46 21.80 7.25
C VAL A 4 12.88 21.22 8.62
N GLY A 5 13.86 21.84 9.30
CA GLY A 5 14.53 21.26 10.47
C GLY A 5 14.42 22.03 11.79
N VAL A 6 13.73 23.18 11.84
CA VAL A 6 13.71 24.03 13.04
C VAL A 6 12.27 24.40 13.43
N ALA A 7 11.49 23.41 13.86
CA ALA A 7 10.34 23.65 14.71
C ALA A 7 10.76 23.35 16.16
N ALA A 8 11.03 24.40 16.93
CA ALA A 8 11.58 24.35 18.28
C ALA A 8 10.53 23.96 19.36
N TYR A 9 9.42 23.35 18.97
CA TYR A 9 8.44 22.78 19.88
C TYR A 9 7.96 21.47 19.27
N LYS A 10 8.20 20.36 19.98
CA LYS A 10 7.87 19.01 19.52
C LYS A 10 6.58 18.60 20.22
N PRO A 11 5.39 18.94 19.70
CA PRO A 11 4.17 18.44 20.30
C PRO A 11 4.15 16.92 20.21
N PRO A 12 3.58 16.24 21.22
CA PRO A 12 3.47 14.79 21.24
C PRO A 12 2.74 14.32 19.98
N GLY A 13 3.36 13.42 19.21
CA GLY A 13 2.85 12.91 17.93
C GLY A 13 3.68 13.26 16.69
N THR A 14 4.52 14.29 16.75
CA THR A 14 5.40 14.66 15.62
C THR A 14 6.38 13.56 15.26
N GLU A 15 6.94 12.87 16.27
CA GLU A 15 7.85 11.73 16.07
C GLU A 15 7.20 10.57 15.34
N PHE A 16 5.92 10.31 15.63
CA PHE A 16 5.16 9.23 15.00
C PHE A 16 4.97 9.50 13.51
N ILE A 17 4.64 10.74 13.14
CA ILE A 17 4.47 11.15 11.73
C ILE A 17 5.78 10.98 10.96
N TRP A 18 6.91 11.43 11.52
CA TRP A 18 8.23 11.29 10.91
C TRP A 18 8.67 9.84 10.79
N PHE A 19 8.47 9.04 11.84
CA PHE A 19 8.75 7.61 11.82
C PHE A 19 7.96 6.91 10.71
N THR A 20 6.65 7.15 10.67
CA THR A 20 5.74 6.55 9.69
C THR A 20 6.12 6.93 8.27
N THR A 21 6.38 8.21 8.02
CA THR A 21 6.77 8.72 6.68
C THR A 21 8.11 8.13 6.24
N THR A 22 9.10 8.08 7.14
CA THR A 22 10.43 7.53 6.85
C THR A 22 10.37 6.03 6.58
N LEU A 23 9.62 5.29 7.39
CA LEU A 23 9.42 3.85 7.22
C LEU A 23 8.72 3.54 5.89
N MET A 24 7.69 4.30 5.52
CA MET A 24 7.01 4.13 4.23
C MET A 24 7.91 4.47 3.05
N LEU A 25 8.76 5.49 3.19
CA LEU A 25 9.75 5.84 2.16
C LEU A 25 10.78 4.72 1.97
N ILE A 26 11.30 4.16 3.06
CA ILE A 26 12.26 3.05 3.01
C ILE A 26 11.62 1.82 2.36
N ILE A 27 10.42 1.43 2.78
CA ILE A 27 9.72 0.27 2.20
C ILE A 27 9.44 0.52 0.71
N GLY A 28 8.98 1.72 0.33
CA GLY A 28 8.76 2.10 -1.07
C GLY A 28 10.04 2.06 -1.91
N LEU A 29 11.18 2.48 -1.36
CA LEU A 29 12.45 2.40 -2.07
C LEU A 29 12.88 0.95 -2.28
N VAL A 30 12.72 0.10 -1.25
CA VAL A 30 13.01 -1.34 -1.35
C VAL A 30 12.10 -2.01 -2.38
N THR A 31 10.79 -1.72 -2.40
CA THR A 31 9.88 -2.31 -3.39
C THR A 31 10.23 -1.88 -4.82
N ILE A 32 10.56 -0.61 -5.05
CA ILE A 32 11.02 -0.13 -6.36
C ILE A 32 12.27 -0.88 -6.81
N VAL A 33 13.26 -1.06 -5.93
CA VAL A 33 14.50 -1.80 -6.25
C VAL A 33 14.20 -3.25 -6.60
N LEU A 34 13.31 -3.91 -5.85
CA LEU A 34 12.90 -5.30 -6.14
C LEU A 34 12.24 -5.42 -7.52
N PHE A 35 11.39 -4.46 -7.89
CA PHE A 35 10.76 -4.41 -9.22
C PHE A 35 11.76 -4.15 -10.34
N VAL A 36 12.67 -3.18 -10.16
CA VAL A 36 13.69 -2.85 -11.16
C VAL A 36 14.59 -4.05 -11.47
N LEU A 37 14.89 -4.86 -10.45
CA LEU A 37 15.73 -6.03 -10.59
C LEU A 37 14.96 -7.31 -11.00
N GLN A 38 13.63 -7.24 -11.13
CA GLN A 38 12.76 -8.38 -11.46
C GLN A 38 12.95 -9.62 -10.55
N ILE A 39 13.39 -9.42 -9.30
CA ILE A 39 13.69 -10.53 -8.34
C ILE A 39 12.40 -11.03 -7.66
N GLU A 40 11.24 -10.44 -7.98
CA GLU A 40 9.94 -10.76 -7.38
C GLU A 40 9.60 -12.26 -7.42
N GLN A 41 9.96 -12.97 -8.50
CA GLN A 41 9.71 -14.41 -8.64
C GLN A 41 10.61 -15.29 -7.76
N LEU A 42 11.76 -14.78 -7.30
CA LEU A 42 12.71 -15.52 -6.46
C LEU A 42 12.37 -15.38 -4.97
N VAL A 43 11.87 -14.21 -4.55
CA VAL A 43 11.63 -13.88 -3.13
C VAL A 43 10.27 -14.37 -2.66
N ILE A 44 9.25 -14.35 -3.53
CA ILE A 44 7.89 -14.80 -3.16
C ILE A 44 7.54 -16.03 -4.00
N PRO A 45 7.72 -17.25 -3.46
CA PRO A 45 7.24 -18.44 -4.16
C PRO A 45 5.72 -18.35 -4.30
N ASN A 46 5.23 -18.49 -5.55
CA ASN A 46 3.83 -18.44 -5.99
C ASN A 46 2.84 -19.36 -5.23
N ARG A 47 3.28 -20.10 -4.22
CA ARG A 47 2.48 -21.10 -3.51
C ARG A 47 1.66 -20.57 -2.32
N CYS A 48 2.07 -19.48 -1.68
CA CYS A 48 1.42 -19.04 -0.42
C CYS A 48 0.82 -17.62 -0.46
N CYS A 49 1.47 -16.67 -1.14
CA CYS A 49 0.97 -15.31 -1.30
C CYS A 49 1.31 -14.81 -2.70
N SER A 50 0.32 -14.37 -3.48
CA SER A 50 0.60 -13.67 -4.72
C SER A 50 1.02 -12.24 -4.41
N TRP A 51 1.95 -11.70 -5.20
CA TRP A 51 2.40 -10.31 -5.12
C TRP A 51 1.27 -9.27 -4.90
N PRO A 52 0.13 -9.32 -5.63
CA PRO A 52 -0.97 -8.38 -5.39
C PRO A 52 -1.58 -8.44 -3.98
N VAL A 53 -1.51 -9.58 -3.28
CA VAL A 53 -1.96 -9.68 -1.87
C VAL A 53 -1.02 -8.90 -0.95
N PHE A 54 0.28 -9.04 -1.15
CA PHE A 54 1.29 -8.30 -0.38
C PHE A 54 1.11 -6.79 -0.57
N GLU A 55 0.96 -6.35 -1.82
CA GLU A 55 0.78 -4.93 -2.15
C GLU A 55 -0.55 -4.36 -1.61
N THR A 56 -1.60 -5.18 -1.60
CA THR A 56 -2.90 -4.81 -0.99
C THR A 56 -2.77 -4.66 0.52
N LEU A 57 -2.16 -5.63 1.21
CA LEU A 57 -1.95 -5.58 2.66
C LEU A 57 -1.08 -4.39 3.06
N TYR A 58 0.01 -4.17 2.33
CA TYR A 58 0.88 -3.01 2.53
C TYR A 58 0.13 -1.69 2.33
N SER A 59 -0.65 -1.57 1.25
CA SER A 59 -1.44 -0.37 0.97
C SER A 59 -2.49 -0.09 2.05
N ILE A 60 -3.15 -1.14 2.58
CA ILE A 60 -4.11 -1.00 3.68
C ILE A 60 -3.41 -0.54 4.96
N LEU A 61 -2.27 -1.17 5.31
CA LEU A 61 -1.49 -0.79 6.49
C LEU A 61 -1.02 0.67 6.38
N ALA A 62 -0.51 1.07 5.22
CA ALA A 62 -0.08 2.43 4.93
C ALA A 62 -1.25 3.42 5.04
N SER A 63 -2.40 3.08 4.47
CA SER A 63 -3.63 3.88 4.57
C SER A 63 -4.03 4.13 6.03
N ILE A 64 -4.10 3.08 6.86
CA ILE A 64 -4.44 3.22 8.30
C ILE A 64 -3.44 4.13 9.02
N LEU A 65 -2.15 3.97 8.75
CA LEU A 65 -1.09 4.76 9.38
C LEU A 65 -1.14 6.25 8.96
N TYR A 66 -1.44 6.54 7.69
CA TYR A 66 -1.66 7.91 7.23
C TYR A 66 -2.95 8.52 7.82
N PHE A 67 -4.00 7.74 8.02
CA PHE A 67 -5.21 8.20 8.69
C PHE A 67 -4.93 8.60 10.15
N VAL A 68 -4.19 7.77 10.89
CA VAL A 68 -3.74 8.10 12.26
C VAL A 68 -2.85 9.35 12.25
N SER A 69 -2.01 9.53 11.23
CA SER A 69 -1.17 10.71 11.07
C SER A 69 -1.99 11.98 10.83
N VAL A 70 -3.04 11.93 10.00
CA VAL A 70 -3.99 13.04 9.82
C VAL A 70 -4.65 13.40 11.15
N TRP A 71 -5.11 12.39 11.90
CA TRP A 71 -5.72 12.60 13.21
C TRP A 71 -4.77 13.32 14.18
N LEU A 72 -3.51 12.88 14.26
CA LEU A 72 -2.49 13.52 15.09
C LEU A 72 -2.17 14.94 14.64
N CYS A 73 -2.14 15.22 13.33
CA CYS A 73 -1.94 16.57 12.82
C CYS A 73 -3.08 17.52 13.18
N VAL A 74 -4.34 17.07 13.10
CA VAL A 74 -5.51 17.89 13.47
C VAL A 74 -5.50 18.20 14.97
N ASN A 75 -5.25 17.19 15.81
CA ASN A 75 -5.13 17.39 17.26
C ASN A 75 -3.91 18.25 17.62
N GLY A 76 -2.82 18.15 16.85
CA GLY A 76 -1.64 19.01 17.01
C GLY A 76 -1.93 20.47 16.63
N ALA A 77 -2.74 20.71 15.60
CA ALA A 77 -3.11 22.06 15.15
C ALA A 77 -3.99 22.80 16.17
N GLU A 78 -4.85 22.08 16.90
CA GLU A 78 -5.72 22.67 17.92
C GLU A 78 -4.97 23.09 19.19
N ASN A 79 -3.86 22.41 19.50
CA ASN A 79 -3.08 22.62 20.73
C ASN A 79 -1.87 23.57 20.57
N ASN A 80 -1.64 24.15 19.39
CA ASN A 80 -0.51 25.05 19.13
C ASN A 80 -0.96 26.35 18.47
N ASP A 81 -0.33 27.46 18.85
CA ASP A 81 -0.61 28.79 18.27
C ASP A 81 -0.24 28.88 16.78
N ASP A 82 0.81 28.16 16.36
CA ASP A 82 1.23 28.04 14.95
C ASP A 82 0.68 26.75 14.32
N SER A 83 -0.54 26.82 13.80
CA SER A 83 -1.26 25.68 13.20
C SER A 83 -0.86 25.37 11.74
N THR A 84 -0.22 26.32 11.05
CA THR A 84 0.15 26.22 9.62
C THR A 84 0.94 24.94 9.26
N PRO A 85 2.03 24.56 9.96
CA PRO A 85 2.80 23.36 9.61
C PRO A 85 1.99 22.07 9.80
N PHE A 86 1.10 22.02 10.80
CA PHE A 86 0.24 20.87 11.07
C PHE A 86 -0.83 20.69 9.99
N ILE A 87 -1.42 21.79 9.52
CA ILE A 87 -2.42 21.78 8.44
C ILE A 87 -1.78 21.31 7.13
N VAL A 88 -0.59 21.79 6.80
CA VAL A 88 0.14 21.36 5.59
C VAL A 88 0.47 19.87 5.68
N ALA A 89 1.01 19.40 6.82
CA ALA A 89 1.30 17.98 7.03
C ALA A 89 0.03 17.11 6.97
N ALA A 90 -1.08 17.56 7.55
CA ALA A 90 -2.37 16.87 7.48
C ALA A 90 -2.85 16.70 6.03
N PHE A 91 -2.73 17.75 5.21
CA PHE A 91 -3.13 17.71 3.81
C PHE A 91 -2.30 16.69 3.01
N PHE A 92 -0.98 16.67 3.20
CA PHE A 92 -0.11 15.67 2.57
C PHE A 92 -0.41 14.24 3.05
N CYS A 93 -0.65 14.04 4.36
CA CYS A 93 -1.02 12.73 4.88
C CYS A 93 -2.38 12.27 4.32
N PHE A 94 -3.34 13.19 4.17
CA PHE A 94 -4.65 12.90 3.58
C PHE A 94 -4.57 12.53 2.09
N ALA A 95 -3.76 13.25 1.32
CA ALA A 95 -3.51 12.91 -0.07
C ALA A 95 -2.89 11.49 -0.19
N ASN A 96 -1.92 11.17 0.65
CA ASN A 96 -1.32 9.82 0.68
C ASN A 96 -2.33 8.76 1.12
N PHE A 97 -3.16 9.03 2.13
CA PHE A 97 -4.24 8.13 2.54
C PHE A 97 -5.15 7.75 1.36
N ILE A 98 -5.54 8.74 0.55
CA ILE A 98 -6.37 8.51 -0.64
C ILE A 98 -5.62 7.66 -1.66
N VAL A 99 -4.35 7.99 -1.96
CA VAL A 99 -3.54 7.25 -2.94
C VAL A 99 -3.37 5.79 -2.53
N PHE A 100 -2.97 5.52 -1.28
CA PHE A 100 -2.84 4.15 -0.77
C PHE A 100 -4.19 3.44 -0.68
N GLY A 101 -5.27 4.15 -0.37
CA GLY A 101 -6.64 3.64 -0.44
C GLY A 101 -6.99 3.16 -1.86
N PHE A 102 -6.76 3.97 -2.88
CA PHE A 102 -6.98 3.59 -4.27
C PHE A 102 -6.10 2.43 -4.71
N ASN A 103 -4.81 2.43 -4.34
CA ASN A 103 -3.90 1.33 -4.63
C ASN A 103 -4.42 0.01 -4.05
N SER A 104 -4.91 0.02 -2.81
CA SER A 104 -5.49 -1.19 -2.19
C SER A 104 -6.68 -1.74 -2.99
N VAL A 105 -7.55 -0.87 -3.51
CA VAL A 105 -8.71 -1.28 -4.31
C VAL A 105 -8.27 -1.84 -5.65
N LEU A 106 -7.28 -1.22 -6.30
CA LEU A 106 -6.75 -1.67 -7.58
C LEU A 106 -6.08 -3.04 -7.46
N PHE A 107 -5.19 -3.22 -6.48
CA PHE A 107 -4.51 -4.51 -6.28
C PHE A 107 -5.46 -5.61 -5.80
N LEU A 108 -6.47 -5.27 -4.99
CA LEU A 108 -7.54 -6.22 -4.64
C LEU A 108 -8.31 -6.67 -5.88
N ARG A 109 -8.63 -5.76 -6.81
CA ARG A 109 -9.30 -6.12 -8.08
C ARG A 109 -8.43 -7.01 -8.96
N ILE A 110 -7.14 -6.73 -9.05
CA ILE A 110 -6.18 -7.57 -9.80
C ILE A 110 -6.17 -8.96 -9.19
N PHE A 111 -6.04 -9.06 -7.87
CA PHE A 111 -6.05 -10.34 -7.16
C PHE A 111 -7.35 -11.15 -7.39
N LEU A 112 -8.51 -10.51 -7.30
CA LEU A 112 -9.80 -11.18 -7.55
C LEU A 112 -9.91 -11.65 -9.01
N THR A 113 -9.34 -10.92 -9.96
CA THR A 113 -9.32 -11.29 -11.37
C THR A 113 -8.39 -12.48 -11.62
N GLU A 114 -7.23 -12.51 -10.97
CA GLU A 114 -6.30 -13.65 -11.01
C GLU A 114 -6.91 -14.91 -10.39
N ARG A 115 -7.57 -14.79 -9.23
CA ARG A 115 -8.31 -15.89 -8.59
C ARG A 115 -9.36 -16.47 -9.54
N ARG A 116 -10.19 -15.63 -10.16
CA ARG A 116 -11.19 -16.07 -11.14
C ARG A 116 -10.58 -16.77 -12.36
N ARG A 117 -9.42 -16.30 -12.84
CA ARG A 117 -8.69 -16.96 -13.94
C ARG A 117 -8.15 -18.32 -13.53
N ALA A 118 -7.60 -18.45 -12.32
CA ALA A 118 -7.12 -19.72 -11.78
C ALA A 118 -8.27 -20.72 -11.58
N ASP A 119 -9.39 -20.27 -11.04
CA ASP A 119 -10.58 -21.10 -10.82
C ASP A 119 -11.24 -21.52 -12.15
N GLY A 120 -11.30 -20.62 -13.14
CA GLY A 120 -11.81 -20.91 -14.48
C GLY A 120 -10.89 -21.80 -15.35
N ALA A 121 -9.59 -21.81 -15.09
CA ALA A 121 -8.64 -22.74 -15.72
C ALA A 121 -8.76 -24.17 -15.14
N GLY A 122 -9.29 -24.31 -13.92
CA GLY A 122 -9.63 -25.60 -13.31
C GLY A 122 -10.92 -26.24 -13.86
N SER A 123 -11.71 -25.50 -14.64
CA SER A 123 -12.97 -25.95 -15.23
C SER A 123 -12.90 -26.13 -16.75
N ILE A 124 -11.78 -26.61 -17.30
CA ILE A 124 -11.80 -27.27 -18.61
C ILE A 124 -12.29 -28.70 -18.35
N PRO A 125 -13.53 -29.07 -18.72
CA PRO A 125 -13.95 -30.46 -18.66
C PRO A 125 -13.13 -31.27 -19.68
N THR A 126 -12.05 -31.92 -19.23
CA THR A 126 -11.38 -33.00 -19.97
C THR A 126 -12.22 -34.28 -19.99
N SER A 127 -13.49 -34.19 -20.38
CA SER A 127 -14.31 -35.37 -20.70
C SER A 127 -15.28 -35.06 -21.83
N GLY A 128 -14.72 -34.56 -22.92
CA GLY A 128 -15.40 -34.43 -24.21
C GLY A 128 -14.46 -34.92 -25.30
N THR A 129 -13.85 -36.10 -25.14
CA THR A 129 -13.28 -36.82 -26.27
C THR A 129 -14.44 -37.38 -27.08
N PRO A 130 -14.70 -36.91 -28.31
CA PRO A 130 -15.66 -37.57 -29.17
C PRO A 130 -15.05 -38.91 -29.58
N ASN A 131 -15.62 -39.99 -29.06
CA ASN A 131 -15.34 -41.35 -29.52
C ASN A 131 -15.90 -41.48 -30.94
N TYR A 132 -15.10 -41.12 -31.95
CA TYR A 132 -15.39 -41.48 -33.33
C TYR A 132 -15.26 -42.99 -33.43
N GLY A 133 -16.40 -43.66 -33.60
CA GLY A 133 -16.51 -45.10 -33.69
C GLY A 133 -15.43 -45.70 -34.58
N SER A 134 -14.68 -46.63 -34.02
CA SER A 134 -13.82 -47.52 -34.78
C SER A 134 -14.70 -48.49 -35.60
N PRO A 135 -14.34 -48.77 -36.86
CA PRO A 135 -15.00 -49.81 -37.65
C PRO A 135 -14.79 -51.22 -37.06
#